data_AF-A0A0E3NHE6-F1
#
_entry.id   AF-A0A0E3NHE6-F1
#
_cell.length_a   1.000
_cell.length_b   1.000
_cell.length_c   1.000
_cell.angle_alpha   90.00
_cell.angle_beta   90.00
_cell.angle_gamma   90.00
#
_symmetry.space_group_name_H-M   'P 1'
#
loop_
_entity.id
_entity.type
_entity.pdbx_description
1 polymer ?
#
loop_
_entity_poly.entity_id
_entity_poly.type
_entity_poly.pdbx_seq_one_letter_code
_entity_poly.pdbx_strand_id
1 'polypeptide(L)'
;MSKLTLISTIYSLEPVIICITRLSPSKIILLSEEGAPDKKVQSEEMIEKTFKNALVVEKKYTSVYDTVRVAKDVAELIEQEHAEATR
;
A
#
# COMPACT_ATOMS: atom_id res chain seq x y z
N MET A 1 -10.45 2.07 -18.58
CA MET A 1 -9.05 1.77 -18.20
C MET A 1 -9.09 0.96 -16.92
N SER A 2 -8.32 -0.14 -16.83
CA SER A 2 -8.25 -0.92 -15.60
C SER A 2 -7.72 -0.05 -14.47
N LYS A 3 -8.46 0.06 -13.37
CA LYS A 3 -7.98 0.72 -12.15
C LYS A 3 -6.87 -0.13 -11.56
N LEU A 4 -5.64 0.38 -11.56
CA LEU A 4 -4.48 -0.31 -11.02
C LEU A 4 -4.35 0.00 -9.54
N THR A 5 -4.21 -1.04 -8.72
CA THR A 5 -3.93 -0.94 -7.29
C THR A 5 -2.47 -1.33 -7.03
N LEU A 6 -1.71 -0.44 -6.39
CA LEU A 6 -0.34 -0.70 -5.95
C LEU A 6 -0.37 -1.18 -4.49
N ILE A 7 0.11 -2.40 -4.22
CA ILE A 7 0.32 -2.90 -2.85
C ILE A 7 1.81 -2.79 -2.55
N SER A 8 2.18 -2.08 -1.49
CA SER A 8 3.58 -1.84 -1.15
C SER A 8 3.82 -1.79 0.35
N THR A 9 4.95 -2.32 0.79
CA THR A 9 5.55 -1.98 2.09
C THR A 9 6.25 -0.62 2.01
N ILE A 10 6.49 0.03 3.15
CA ILE A 10 7.30 1.26 3.24
C ILE A 10 8.52 1.04 4.13
N TYR A 11 9.70 1.03 3.51
CA TYR A 11 10.98 1.17 4.21
C TYR A 11 11.46 2.63 4.20
N SER A 12 11.32 3.28 3.05
CA SER A 12 11.49 4.72 2.88
C SER A 12 10.50 5.25 1.84
N LEU A 13 10.37 6.57 1.77
CA LEU A 13 9.38 7.27 0.96
C LEU A 13 9.67 7.22 -0.55
N GLU A 14 10.93 7.44 -0.93
CA GLU A 14 11.35 7.69 -2.30
C GLU A 14 11.03 6.53 -3.27
N PRO A 15 11.26 5.25 -2.93
CA PRO A 15 10.92 4.14 -3.81
C PRO A 15 9.42 4.08 -4.12
N VAL A 16 8.59 4.40 -3.13
CA VAL A 16 7.13 4.36 -3.28
C VAL A 16 6.65 5.49 -4.19
N ILE A 17 7.23 6.70 -4.07
CA ILE A 17 6.96 7.82 -4.98
C ILE A 17 7.30 7.44 -6.43
N ILE A 18 8.44 6.79 -6.66
CA ILE A 18 8.83 6.34 -8.01
C ILE A 18 7.81 5.34 -8.57
N CYS A 19 7.35 4.39 -7.76
CA CYS A 19 6.32 3.43 -8.18
C CYS A 19 4.99 4.14 -8.50
N ILE A 20 4.51 5.04 -7.64
CA ILE A 20 3.27 5.81 -7.88
C ILE A 20 3.36 6.59 -9.18
N THR A 21 4.46 7.33 -9.39
CA THR A 21 4.61 8.18 -10.58
C THR A 21 4.72 7.38 -11.88
N ARG A 22 5.45 6.26 -11.88
CA ARG A 22 5.65 5.45 -13.10
C ARG A 22 4.47 4.55 -13.44
N LEU A 23 3.79 4.01 -12.44
CA LEU A 23 2.67 3.09 -12.64
C LEU A 23 1.32 3.81 -12.71
N SER A 24 1.25 5.06 -12.23
CA SER A 24 0.01 5.85 -12.18
C SER A 24 -1.18 5.07 -11.61
N PRO A 25 -1.05 4.44 -10.41
CA PRO A 25 -2.12 3.67 -9.82
C PRO A 25 -3.28 4.58 -9.41
N SER A 26 -4.51 4.06 -9.45
CA SER A 26 -5.68 4.74 -8.90
C SER A 26 -5.83 4.54 -7.38
N LYS A 27 -5.14 3.54 -6.83
CA LYS A 27 -5.16 3.19 -5.41
C LYS A 27 -3.80 2.67 -4.96
N ILE A 28 -3.38 3.01 -3.75
CA ILE A 28 -2.25 2.40 -3.06
C ILE A 28 -2.72 1.78 -1.74
N ILE A 29 -2.27 0.57 -1.47
CA ILE A 29 -2.43 -0.12 -0.19
C ILE A 29 -1.05 -0.24 0.44
N LEU A 30 -0.86 0.45 1.56
CA LEU A 30 0.36 0.47 2.34
C LEU A 30 0.32 -0.64 3.38
N LEU A 31 1.19 -1.62 3.23
CA LEU A 31 1.41 -2.68 4.21
C LEU A 31 2.27 -2.14 5.34
N SER A 32 1.71 -2.09 6.54
CA SER A 32 2.33 -1.56 7.76
C SER A 32 2.34 -2.60 8.86
N GLU A 33 3.13 -2.33 9.88
CA GLU A 33 3.18 -3.09 11.13
C GLU A 33 2.61 -2.28 12.30
N GLU A 34 2.08 -2.97 13.31
CA GLU A 34 1.79 -2.34 14.59
C GLU A 34 3.09 -2.01 15.32
N GLY A 35 3.17 -0.82 15.92
CA GLY A 35 4.41 -0.36 16.58
C GLY A 35 5.55 -0.05 15.61
N ALA A 36 5.23 0.27 14.34
CA ALA A 36 6.22 0.71 13.37
C ALA A 36 7.07 1.87 13.91
N PRO A 37 8.40 1.89 13.65
CA PRO A 37 9.25 3.00 14.05
C PRO A 37 8.73 4.35 13.51
N ASP A 38 8.87 5.43 14.28
CA ASP A 38 8.35 6.76 13.94
C ASP A 38 8.70 7.22 12.51
N LYS A 39 9.89 6.90 12.02
CA LYS A 39 10.33 7.24 10.66
C LYS A 39 9.46 6.59 9.57
N LYS A 40 9.00 5.36 9.79
CA LYS A 40 8.07 4.68 8.86
C LYS A 40 6.71 5.33 8.91
N VAL A 41 6.20 5.63 10.11
CA VAL A 41 4.92 6.32 10.31
C VAL A 41 4.92 7.69 9.62
N GLN A 42 5.98 8.48 9.79
CA GLN A 42 6.15 9.76 9.11
C GLN A 42 6.18 9.63 7.58
N SER A 43 6.79 8.55 7.07
CA SER A 43 6.83 8.28 5.63
C SER A 43 5.44 7.94 5.09
N GLU A 44 4.67 7.12 5.83
CA GLU A 44 3.27 6.79 5.51
C GLU A 44 2.39 8.04 5.47
N GLU A 45 2.47 8.88 6.51
CA GLU A 45 1.74 10.15 6.60
C GLU A 45 2.10 11.09 5.45
N MET A 46 3.38 11.13 5.05
CA MET A 46 3.83 11.96 3.95
C MET A 46 3.26 11.47 2.60
N ILE A 47 3.16 10.15 2.39
CA ILE A 47 2.52 9.58 1.20
C ILE A 47 1.05 9.97 1.16
N GLU A 48 0.34 9.75 2.27
CA GLU A 48 -1.08 10.09 2.37
C GLU A 48 -1.31 11.58 2.09
N LYS A 49 -0.56 12.46 2.76
CA LYS A 49 -0.69 13.91 2.56
C LYS A 49 -0.40 14.34 1.13
N THR A 50 0.60 13.74 0.48
CA THR A 50 1.04 14.10 -0.87
C THR A 50 0.03 13.63 -1.93
N PHE A 51 -0.51 12.42 -1.78
CA PHE A 51 -1.25 11.75 -2.85
C PHE A 51 -2.76 11.59 -2.60
N LYS A 52 -3.30 11.98 -1.44
CA LYS A 52 -4.73 11.86 -1.11
C LYS A 52 -5.70 12.44 -2.14
N ASN A 53 -5.26 13.45 -2.90
CA ASN A 53 -6.09 14.10 -3.93
C ASN A 53 -5.92 13.46 -5.32
N ALA A 54 -4.91 12.61 -5.50
CA ALA A 54 -4.56 11.99 -6.78
C ALA A 54 -4.97 10.52 -6.86
N LEU A 55 -4.95 9.79 -5.73
CA LEU A 55 -5.27 8.37 -5.64
C LEU A 55 -5.82 8.02 -4.26
N VAL A 56 -6.49 6.87 -4.17
CA VAL A 56 -6.97 6.33 -2.89
C VAL A 56 -5.79 5.76 -2.11
N VAL A 57 -5.57 6.23 -0.87
CA VAL A 57 -4.52 5.73 0.02
C VAL A 57 -5.16 4.91 1.13
N GLU A 58 -4.82 3.64 1.22
CA GLU A 58 -5.26 2.75 2.30
C GLU A 58 -4.07 2.19 3.06
N LYS A 59 -4.28 1.90 4.35
CA LYS A 59 -3.30 1.24 5.21
C LYS A 59 -3.84 -0.11 5.67
N LYS A 60 -3.02 -1.15 5.56
CA LYS A 60 -3.32 -2.50 6.04
C LYS A 60 -2.20 -2.96 6.95
N TYR A 61 -2.59 -3.38 8.16
CA TYR A 61 -1.65 -3.90 9.14
C TYR A 61 -1.45 -5.41 8.91
N THR A 62 -0.20 -5.85 8.90
CA THR A 62 0.18 -7.26 8.83
C THR A 62 1.30 -7.57 9.85
N SER A 63 1.67 -8.84 9.96
CA SER A 63 2.81 -9.27 10.77
C SER A 63 4.12 -9.01 10.05
N VAL A 64 5.21 -8.69 10.76
CA VAL A 64 6.52 -8.41 10.12
C VAL A 64 7.37 -9.66 10.01
N TYR A 65 7.23 -10.55 10.99
CA TYR A 65 8.11 -11.71 11.13
C TYR A 65 7.40 -13.02 10.80
N ASP A 66 6.08 -12.98 10.59
CA ASP A 66 5.31 -14.13 10.10
C ASP A 66 5.12 -14.02 8.58
N THR A 67 6.08 -14.55 7.84
CA THR A 67 6.09 -14.50 6.38
C THR A 67 4.91 -15.23 5.74
N VAL A 68 4.40 -16.29 6.39
CA VAL A 68 3.25 -17.06 5.88
C VAL A 68 1.99 -16.21 6.01
N ARG A 69 1.82 -15.53 7.15
CA ARG A 69 0.72 -14.59 7.34
C ARG A 69 0.77 -13.42 6.37
N VAL A 70 1.94 -12.80 6.16
CA VAL A 70 2.08 -11.73 5.16
C VAL A 70 1.64 -12.19 3.78
N ALA A 71 2.11 -13.36 3.33
CA ALA A 71 1.76 -13.89 2.03
C ALA A 71 0.25 -14.14 1.90
N LYS A 72 -0.38 -14.67 2.96
CA LYS A 72 -1.82 -14.87 3.01
C LYS A 72 -2.59 -13.55 2.96
N ASP A 73 -2.22 -12.57 3.79
CA ASP A 73 -2.87 -11.26 3.86
C ASP A 73 -2.79 -10.55 2.50
N VAL A 74 -1.63 -10.60 1.82
CA VAL A 74 -1.45 -10.00 0.50
C VAL A 74 -2.25 -10.73 -0.58
N ALA A 75 -2.29 -12.07 -0.56
CA ALA A 75 -3.10 -12.84 -1.50
C ALA A 75 -4.59 -12.50 -1.36
N GLU A 76 -5.10 -12.40 -0.12
CA GLU A 76 -6.47 -11.99 0.15
C GLU A 76 -6.77 -10.57 -0.34
N LEU A 77 -5.83 -9.63 -0.20
CA LEU A 77 -5.97 -8.27 -0.74
C LEU A 77 -6.06 -8.27 -2.27
N ILE A 78 -5.25 -9.08 -2.97
CA ILE A 78 -5.31 -9.19 -4.43
C ILE A 78 -6.68 -9.69 -4.89
N GLU A 79 -7.21 -10.74 -4.25
CA GLU A 79 -8.52 -11.29 -4.57
C GLU A 79 -9.66 -10.27 -4.29
N GLN A 80 -9.56 -9.51 -3.20
CA GLN A 80 -10.52 -8.45 -2.87
C GLN A 80 -10.53 -7.35 -3.94
N GLU A 81 -9.36 -6.83 -4.30
CA GLU A 81 -9.22 -5.79 -5.34
C GLU A 81 -9.70 -6.30 -6.71
N HIS A 82 -9.43 -7.56 -7.03
CA HIS A 82 -9.91 -8.17 -8.28
C HIS A 82 -11.45 -8.29 -8.31
N ALA A 83 -12.05 -8.70 -7.19
CA ALA A 83 -13.50 -8.80 -7.06
C ALA A 83 -14.18 -7.42 -7.14
N GLU A 84 -13.58 -6.39 -6.54
CA GLU A 84 -14.07 -5.01 -6.63
C GLU A 84 -13.94 -4.43 -8.04
N ALA A 85 -12.87 -4.75 -8.76
CA ALA A 85 -12.65 -4.29 -10.13
C ALA A 85 -13.61 -4.92 -11.16
N THR A 86 -14.21 -6.06 -10.84
CA THR A 86 -15.10 -6.83 -11.74
C THR A 86 -16.60 -6.55 -11.47
N ARG A 87 -16.92 -5.74 -10.44
CA ARG A 87 -18.27 -5.24 -10.17
C ARG A 87 -18.56 -3.94 -10.91
#